data_AF-A0A2W7AZH6-F1
#
_entry.id   AF-A0A2W7AZH6-F1
#
_cell.length_a   1.000
_cell.length_b   1.000
_cell.length_c   1.000
_cell.angle_alpha   90.00
_cell.angle_beta   90.00
_cell.angle_gamma   90.00
#
_symmetry.space_group_name_H-M   'P 1'
#
loop_
_entity.id
_entity.type
_entity.pdbx_description
1 polymer ?
#
loop_
_entity_poly.entity_id
_entity_poly.type
_entity_poly.pdbx_seq_one_letter_code
_entity_poly.pdbx_strand_id
1 'polypeptide(L)'
;MLYLAEVQKKTGFIGSGKPEFKLLACQRSEHSWSAVAGDESLTAPDDASYNAGALVMVEVSGNRQVQRHYEAGRTLTSILQNFSNLSKKSKTQEEEIEQWKQSLTFQSKELNRRELDLETRQEQVEQAEADLEQLDSQRQELEQLRQTLEQQQEDLKRKNQDLEGAWAHLNGETRLLEEQRTEVSTTAGLDSEQVANLQGALNRLTEAVMPVEALRAPLTHATDGLNYHQGLLGDYRQSLENQRQGLDQRQQEIDQQASELQQRWIDWRQSEAVLTAKREDLKLKQQTAKLQQDQLQALSTTLQSQGNLHQKIYDLLNTTDKVRLSKKVDVASLEALELDQLQTLVSNLEKDLGKMSRFVSDQEDELTLEQQALDEINARIEQANEFDRLQLGTELAEEEDRYQMLNETLVGQRRNLIEREEVLAQHQAVLRRRQGIAAEETPVSAVDLEPLLNTIDSQRQQTTDTIQAVETEIKQNQESISQLKQTIAAGETALATQRAEVEAFESGLHQQQRDLAGLLGKLAVCEELLNPAQESGNGLRQSLDDLASAVTKLQEVNDYQLQAIAELRQTVVSVGAPQLAAS
;
A
#
# COMPACT_ATOMS: atom_id res chain seq x y z
N MET A 1 -12.74 -11.92 -54.96
CA MET A 1 -11.74 -12.26 -53.92
C MET A 1 -10.40 -11.69 -54.34
N LEU A 2 -9.66 -11.08 -53.42
CA LEU A 2 -8.38 -10.45 -53.73
C LEU A 2 -7.22 -11.44 -53.50
N TYR A 3 -6.32 -11.52 -54.47
CA TYR A 3 -5.16 -12.38 -54.43
C TYR A 3 -3.88 -11.58 -54.64
N LEU A 4 -2.80 -12.00 -54.00
CA LEU A 4 -1.44 -11.66 -54.37
C LEU A 4 -0.95 -12.70 -55.37
N ALA A 5 -0.42 -12.25 -56.50
CA ALA A 5 0.07 -13.13 -57.56
C ALA A 5 1.44 -12.68 -58.09
N GLU A 6 2.20 -13.63 -58.61
CA GLU A 6 3.44 -13.39 -59.34
C GLU A 6 3.20 -13.52 -60.86
N VAL A 7 3.76 -12.61 -61.63
CA VAL A 7 3.67 -12.63 -63.09
C VAL A 7 4.66 -13.64 -63.66
N GLN A 8 4.16 -14.68 -64.32
CA GLN A 8 4.97 -15.65 -65.04
C GLN A 8 4.82 -15.48 -66.55
N LYS A 9 5.94 -15.37 -67.27
CA LYS A 9 5.97 -15.40 -68.73
C LYS A 9 6.62 -16.71 -69.15
N LYS A 10 5.82 -17.63 -69.69
CA LYS A 10 6.35 -18.89 -70.23
C LYS A 10 7.03 -18.62 -71.57
N THR A 11 8.34 -18.89 -71.65
CA THR A 11 9.11 -18.84 -72.89
C THR A 11 8.88 -20.14 -73.66
N GLY A 12 7.99 -20.11 -74.67
CA GLY A 12 7.74 -21.24 -75.56
C GLY A 12 8.64 -21.20 -76.81
N PHE A 13 9.04 -22.37 -77.30
CA PHE A 13 9.95 -22.56 -78.45
C PHE A 13 9.41 -22.00 -79.79
N ILE A 14 8.13 -21.61 -79.87
CA ILE A 14 7.52 -20.92 -81.03
C ILE A 14 6.46 -19.94 -80.49
N GLY A 15 6.80 -18.65 -80.39
CA GLY A 15 5.86 -17.56 -80.07
C GLY A 15 5.82 -17.11 -78.61
N SER A 16 5.70 -15.80 -78.40
CA SER A 16 5.57 -15.16 -77.09
C SER A 16 4.35 -15.68 -76.34
N GLY A 17 4.54 -16.50 -75.31
CA GLY A 17 3.47 -17.01 -74.46
C GLY A 17 2.72 -15.87 -73.76
N LYS A 18 1.40 -16.00 -73.63
CA LYS A 18 0.58 -15.05 -72.87
C LYS A 18 1.03 -15.06 -71.40
N PRO A 19 1.13 -13.89 -70.73
CA PRO A 19 1.46 -13.83 -69.32
C PRO A 19 0.41 -14.56 -68.48
N GLU A 20 0.86 -15.24 -67.44
CA GLU A 20 0.01 -15.92 -66.44
C GLU A 20 0.28 -15.30 -65.06
N PHE A 21 -0.75 -15.19 -64.23
CA PHE A 21 -0.67 -14.78 -62.83
C PHE A 21 -0.71 -16.02 -61.95
N LYS A 22 0.43 -16.37 -61.34
CA LYS A 22 0.52 -17.44 -60.35
C LYS A 22 0.05 -16.91 -58.99
N LEU A 23 -1.04 -17.48 -58.46
CA LEU A 23 -1.63 -17.05 -57.19
C LEU A 23 -0.77 -17.54 -56.01
N LEU A 24 -0.40 -16.62 -55.12
CA LEU A 24 0.46 -16.89 -53.96
C LEU A 24 -0.30 -16.85 -52.65
N ALA A 25 -1.12 -15.81 -52.43
CA ALA A 25 -1.90 -15.64 -51.21
C ALA A 25 -3.28 -15.06 -51.53
N CYS A 26 -4.27 -15.43 -50.72
CA CYS A 26 -5.65 -14.96 -50.82
C CYS A 26 -6.03 -14.20 -49.56
N GLN A 27 -6.67 -13.04 -49.73
CA GLN A 27 -7.20 -12.27 -48.61
C GLN A 27 -8.46 -12.95 -48.06
N ARG A 28 -8.43 -13.32 -46.77
CA ARG A 28 -9.57 -13.90 -46.05
C ARG A 28 -10.36 -12.85 -45.28
N SER A 29 -9.67 -11.87 -44.73
CA SER A 29 -10.25 -10.70 -44.07
C SER A 29 -9.31 -9.50 -44.25
N GLU A 30 -9.70 -8.32 -43.78
CA GLU A 30 -8.94 -7.08 -43.92
C GLU A 30 -7.48 -7.18 -43.41
N HIS A 31 -7.23 -8.03 -42.40
CA HIS A 31 -5.91 -8.24 -41.80
C HIS A 31 -5.41 -9.70 -41.88
N SER A 32 -6.05 -10.55 -42.69
CA SER A 32 -5.69 -11.97 -42.78
C SER A 32 -5.50 -12.41 -44.22
N TRP A 33 -4.31 -12.96 -44.49
CA TRP A 33 -3.92 -13.55 -45.76
C TRP A 33 -3.59 -15.02 -45.55
N SER A 34 -4.14 -15.89 -46.39
CA SER A 34 -3.83 -17.31 -46.41
C SER A 34 -3.07 -17.67 -47.67
N ALA A 35 -2.00 -18.46 -47.57
CA ALA A 35 -1.32 -19.01 -48.73
C ALA A 35 -2.28 -19.81 -49.60
N VAL A 36 -2.16 -19.69 -50.91
CA VAL A 36 -2.88 -20.53 -51.86
C VAL A 36 -2.10 -21.85 -51.98
N ALA A 37 -2.74 -22.97 -51.67
CA ALA A 37 -2.10 -24.27 -51.73
C ALA A 37 -2.09 -24.80 -53.18
N GLY A 38 -0.90 -25.07 -53.72
CA GLY A 38 -0.71 -25.58 -55.08
C GLY A 38 -0.22 -24.53 -56.08
N ASP A 39 -0.03 -24.93 -57.33
CA ASP A 39 0.44 -24.07 -58.43
C ASP A 39 -0.77 -23.56 -59.24
N GLU A 40 -1.62 -22.76 -58.61
CA GLU A 40 -2.79 -22.17 -59.28
C GLU A 40 -2.39 -20.93 -60.08
N SER A 41 -2.60 -20.95 -61.39
CA SER A 41 -2.33 -19.85 -62.30
C SER A 41 -3.59 -19.39 -63.04
N LEU A 42 -3.77 -18.08 -63.19
CA LEU A 42 -4.81 -17.46 -64.01
C LEU A 42 -4.20 -16.81 -65.25
N THR A 43 -4.86 -16.88 -66.40
CA THR A 43 -4.41 -16.16 -67.60
C THR A 43 -4.50 -14.65 -67.35
N ALA A 44 -3.41 -13.92 -67.58
CA ALA A 44 -3.43 -12.46 -67.45
C ALA A 44 -4.23 -11.83 -68.61
N PRO A 45 -5.00 -10.77 -68.36
CA PRO A 45 -5.71 -10.07 -69.42
C PRO A 45 -4.73 -9.30 -70.33
N ASP A 46 -5.17 -8.98 -71.55
CA ASP A 46 -4.28 -8.46 -72.61
C ASP A 46 -3.70 -7.06 -72.31
N ASP A 47 -4.23 -6.34 -71.32
CA ASP A 47 -3.76 -5.04 -70.81
C ASP A 47 -2.72 -5.13 -69.67
N ALA A 48 -2.35 -6.35 -69.23
CA ALA A 48 -1.36 -6.56 -68.18
C ALA A 48 0.09 -6.41 -68.69
N SER A 49 0.65 -5.19 -68.58
CA SER A 49 2.02 -4.86 -69.04
C SER A 49 3.12 -5.03 -67.99
N TYR A 50 3.03 -6.04 -67.12
CA TYR A 50 4.00 -6.26 -66.03
C TYR A 50 5.21 -7.11 -66.48
N ASN A 51 6.34 -6.95 -65.79
CA ASN A 51 7.53 -7.77 -66.02
C ASN A 51 7.39 -9.16 -65.36
N ALA A 52 8.13 -10.15 -65.87
CA ALA A 52 8.17 -11.46 -65.24
C ALA A 52 8.78 -11.33 -63.83
N GLY A 53 8.20 -12.03 -62.85
CA GLY A 53 8.57 -11.93 -61.43
C GLY A 53 7.95 -10.75 -60.68
N ALA A 54 7.18 -9.88 -61.34
CA ALA A 54 6.49 -8.79 -60.66
C ALA A 54 5.35 -9.30 -59.76
N LEU A 55 5.17 -8.68 -58.59
CA LEU A 55 4.07 -8.96 -57.69
C LEU A 55 2.88 -8.05 -57.99
N VAL A 56 1.71 -8.66 -58.19
CA VAL A 56 0.49 -8.00 -58.64
C VAL A 56 -0.68 -8.42 -57.76
N MET A 57 -1.54 -7.47 -57.42
CA MET A 57 -2.80 -7.72 -56.75
C MET A 57 -3.85 -8.00 -57.80
N VAL A 58 -4.56 -9.12 -57.67
CA VAL A 58 -5.52 -9.61 -58.66
C VAL A 58 -6.86 -9.84 -57.99
N GLU A 59 -7.88 -9.12 -58.44
CA GLU A 59 -9.25 -9.32 -58.00
C GLU A 59 -9.93 -10.34 -58.92
N VAL A 60 -10.35 -11.46 -58.35
CA VAL A 60 -10.90 -12.59 -59.09
C VAL A 60 -12.39 -12.73 -58.80
N SER A 61 -13.18 -12.85 -59.88
CA SER A 61 -14.62 -13.08 -59.84
C SER A 61 -14.98 -14.52 -59.41
N GLY A 62 -16.26 -14.76 -59.08
CA GLY A 62 -16.76 -16.12 -58.78
C GLY A 62 -16.55 -17.15 -59.91
N ASN A 63 -16.32 -16.68 -61.15
CA ASN A 63 -16.07 -17.52 -62.33
C ASN A 63 -14.57 -17.69 -62.64
N ARG A 64 -13.67 -17.37 -61.70
CA ARG A 64 -12.20 -17.44 -61.85
C ARG A 64 -11.62 -16.56 -62.96
N GLN A 65 -12.32 -15.49 -63.34
CA GLN A 65 -11.81 -14.47 -64.25
C GLN A 65 -11.27 -13.26 -63.48
N VAL A 66 -10.15 -12.71 -63.96
CA VAL A 66 -9.52 -11.49 -63.44
C VAL A 66 -10.42 -10.29 -63.77
N GLN A 67 -10.86 -9.57 -62.75
CA GLN A 67 -11.67 -8.36 -62.88
C GLN A 67 -10.81 -7.09 -62.82
N ARG A 68 -9.81 -7.07 -61.93
CA ARG A 68 -8.89 -5.95 -61.75
C ARG A 68 -7.50 -6.47 -61.42
N HIS A 69 -6.48 -5.77 -61.91
CA HIS A 69 -5.08 -6.02 -61.55
C HIS A 69 -4.31 -4.72 -61.39
N TYR A 70 -3.39 -4.68 -60.43
CA TYR A 70 -2.51 -3.54 -60.17
C TYR A 70 -1.26 -3.98 -59.41
N GLU A 71 -0.20 -3.19 -59.48
CA GLU A 71 1.07 -3.50 -58.81
C GLU A 71 0.91 -3.60 -57.28
N ALA A 72 1.52 -4.63 -56.68
CA ALA A 72 1.30 -4.94 -55.27
C ALA A 72 2.13 -4.11 -54.28
N GLY A 73 3.17 -3.40 -54.73
CA GLY A 73 4.16 -2.76 -53.86
C GLY A 73 3.57 -1.91 -52.73
N ARG A 74 2.79 -0.88 -53.06
CA ARG A 74 2.17 0.02 -52.05
C ARG A 74 1.22 -0.71 -51.10
N THR A 75 0.44 -1.65 -51.64
CA THR A 75 -0.54 -2.43 -50.86
C THR A 75 0.17 -3.37 -49.89
N LEU A 76 1.25 -4.03 -50.32
CA LEU A 76 2.08 -4.88 -49.47
C LEU A 76 2.78 -4.08 -48.37
N THR A 77 3.32 -2.90 -48.68
CA THR A 77 3.90 -2.01 -47.67
C THR A 77 2.87 -1.64 -46.60
N SER A 78 1.65 -1.27 -47.01
CA SER A 78 0.55 -0.97 -46.08
C SER A 78 0.16 -2.19 -45.21
N ILE A 79 0.06 -3.39 -45.81
CA ILE A 79 -0.24 -4.62 -45.08
C ILE A 79 0.85 -4.93 -44.03
N LEU A 80 2.13 -4.78 -44.38
CA LEU A 80 3.26 -5.01 -43.48
C LEU A 80 3.31 -3.98 -42.34
N GLN A 81 3.06 -2.71 -42.63
CA GLN A 81 2.96 -1.65 -41.61
C GLN A 81 1.79 -1.93 -40.65
N ASN A 82 0.63 -2.31 -41.18
CA ASN A 82 -0.54 -2.67 -40.37
C ASN A 82 -0.29 -3.90 -39.50
N PHE A 83 0.38 -4.93 -40.03
CA PHE A 83 0.75 -6.12 -39.25
C PHE A 83 1.73 -5.78 -38.13
N SER A 84 2.74 -4.93 -38.40
CA SER A 84 3.67 -4.43 -37.38
C SER A 84 2.94 -3.68 -36.26
N ASN A 85 1.99 -2.80 -36.61
CA ASN A 85 1.18 -2.07 -35.64
C ASN A 85 0.25 -3.00 -34.84
N LEU A 86 -0.37 -3.99 -35.48
CA LEU A 86 -1.22 -4.97 -34.80
C LEU A 86 -0.40 -5.85 -33.84
N SER A 87 0.81 -6.26 -34.24
CA SER A 87 1.73 -7.01 -33.39
C SER A 87 2.17 -6.20 -32.17
N LYS A 88 2.51 -4.92 -32.34
CA LYS A 88 2.81 -3.99 -31.24
C LYS A 88 1.63 -3.88 -30.27
N LYS A 89 0.42 -3.65 -30.78
CA LYS A 89 -0.81 -3.58 -29.96
C LYS A 89 -1.09 -4.90 -29.22
N SER A 90 -0.90 -6.04 -29.89
CA SER A 90 -1.08 -7.37 -29.27
C SER A 90 -0.12 -7.58 -28.11
N LYS A 91 1.16 -7.17 -28.25
CA LYS A 91 2.13 -7.24 -27.16
C LYS A 91 1.75 -6.34 -25.98
N THR A 92 1.32 -5.10 -26.26
CA THR A 92 0.85 -4.18 -25.22
C THR A 92 -0.35 -4.77 -24.45
N GLN A 93 -1.30 -5.36 -25.16
CA GLN A 93 -2.46 -6.03 -24.54
C GLN A 93 -2.05 -7.26 -23.72
N GLU A 94 -1.06 -8.03 -24.19
CA GLU A 94 -0.54 -9.19 -23.45
C GLU A 94 0.14 -8.76 -22.14
N GLU A 95 0.88 -7.64 -22.16
CA GLU A 95 1.46 -7.02 -20.96
C GLU A 95 0.38 -6.51 -19.99
N GLU A 96 -0.66 -5.84 -20.49
CA GLU A 96 -1.81 -5.40 -19.66
C GLU A 96 -2.54 -6.58 -19.02
N ILE A 97 -2.78 -7.65 -19.77
CA ILE A 97 -3.40 -8.89 -19.26
C ILE A 97 -2.51 -9.52 -18.17
N GLU A 98 -1.19 -9.53 -18.36
CA GLU A 98 -0.28 -10.07 -17.36
C GLU A 98 -0.25 -9.23 -16.09
N GLN A 99 -0.29 -7.90 -16.21
CA GLN A 99 -0.48 -6.99 -15.06
C GLN A 99 -1.81 -7.25 -14.34
N TRP A 100 -2.90 -7.46 -15.09
CA TRP A 100 -4.20 -7.82 -14.49
C TRP A 100 -4.17 -9.16 -13.78
N LYS A 101 -3.49 -10.18 -14.32
CA LYS A 101 -3.30 -11.47 -13.62
C LYS A 101 -2.51 -11.30 -12.34
N GLN A 102 -1.45 -10.49 -12.34
CA GLN A 102 -0.66 -10.21 -11.14
C GLN A 102 -1.51 -9.52 -10.07
N SER A 103 -2.31 -8.51 -10.46
CA SER A 103 -3.25 -7.85 -9.56
C SER A 103 -4.31 -8.81 -9.01
N LEU A 104 -4.88 -9.67 -9.86
CA LEU A 104 -5.87 -10.67 -9.44
C LEU A 104 -5.26 -11.69 -8.46
N THR A 105 -4.02 -12.11 -8.72
CA THR A 105 -3.28 -13.02 -7.85
C THR A 105 -3.02 -12.38 -6.49
N PHE A 106 -2.65 -11.10 -6.46
CA PHE A 106 -2.48 -10.34 -5.22
C PHE A 106 -3.81 -10.23 -4.46
N GLN A 107 -4.90 -9.87 -5.13
CA GLN A 107 -6.24 -9.78 -4.53
C GLN A 107 -6.71 -11.14 -3.99
N SER A 108 -6.46 -12.24 -4.70
CA SER A 108 -6.79 -13.60 -4.23
C SER A 108 -5.99 -13.98 -2.98
N LYS A 109 -4.69 -13.66 -2.93
CA LYS A 109 -3.87 -13.89 -1.72
C LYS A 109 -4.37 -13.08 -0.52
N GLU A 110 -4.75 -11.82 -0.75
CA GLU A 110 -5.28 -10.95 0.29
C GLU A 110 -6.66 -11.41 0.79
N LEU A 111 -7.52 -11.91 -0.11
CA LEU A 111 -8.80 -12.53 0.26
C LEU A 111 -8.58 -13.78 1.13
N ASN A 112 -7.70 -14.69 0.72
CA ASN A 112 -7.39 -15.89 1.51
C ASN A 112 -6.82 -15.51 2.89
N ARG A 113 -6.00 -14.46 2.97
CA ARG A 113 -5.49 -13.95 4.25
C ARG A 113 -6.62 -13.43 5.15
N ARG A 114 -7.57 -12.68 4.58
CA ARG A 114 -8.74 -12.19 5.33
C ARG A 114 -9.67 -13.32 5.77
N GLU A 115 -9.85 -14.33 4.93
CA GLU A 115 -10.63 -15.52 5.27
C GLU A 115 -10.03 -16.26 6.47
N LEU A 116 -8.71 -16.45 6.48
CA LEU A 116 -8.00 -17.04 7.62
C LEU A 116 -8.11 -16.18 8.91
N ASP A 117 -8.03 -14.85 8.80
CA ASP A 117 -8.23 -13.96 9.96
C ASP A 117 -9.66 -14.06 10.50
N LEU A 118 -10.66 -14.13 9.62
CA LEU A 118 -12.06 -14.32 10.02
C LEU A 118 -12.30 -15.67 10.67
N GLU A 119 -11.71 -16.75 10.15
CA GLU A 119 -11.79 -18.09 10.74
C GLU A 119 -11.16 -18.10 12.14
N THR A 120 -9.98 -17.49 12.29
CA THR A 120 -9.31 -17.35 13.60
C THR A 120 -10.17 -16.55 14.59
N ARG A 121 -10.82 -15.47 14.15
CA ARG A 121 -11.74 -14.71 15.00
C ARG A 121 -12.99 -15.52 15.37
N GLN A 122 -13.50 -16.33 14.45
CA GLN A 122 -14.64 -17.20 14.72
C GLN A 122 -14.30 -18.24 15.78
N GLU A 123 -13.13 -18.89 15.68
CA GLU A 123 -12.64 -19.82 16.72
C GLU A 123 -12.50 -19.13 18.08
N GLN A 124 -12.02 -17.87 18.11
CA GLN A 124 -11.94 -17.10 19.35
C GLN A 124 -13.31 -16.80 19.96
N VAL A 125 -14.32 -16.51 19.13
CA VAL A 125 -15.69 -16.30 19.58
C VAL A 125 -16.29 -17.59 20.11
N GLU A 126 -16.12 -18.72 19.42
CA GLU A 126 -16.59 -20.03 19.88
C GLU A 126 -15.95 -20.43 21.21
N GLN A 127 -14.65 -20.17 21.39
CA GLN A 127 -13.97 -20.40 22.66
C GLN A 127 -14.50 -19.47 23.76
N ALA A 128 -14.73 -18.19 23.46
CA ALA A 128 -15.29 -17.26 24.43
C ALA A 128 -16.73 -17.63 24.84
N GLU A 129 -17.54 -18.13 23.90
CA GLU A 129 -18.88 -18.66 24.20
C GLU A 129 -18.80 -19.89 25.12
N ALA A 130 -17.88 -20.82 24.86
CA ALA A 130 -17.67 -21.97 25.73
C ALA A 130 -17.20 -21.59 27.14
N ASP A 131 -16.31 -20.59 27.24
CA ASP A 131 -15.84 -20.06 28.52
C ASP A 131 -16.99 -19.38 29.30
N LEU A 132 -17.88 -18.65 28.60
CA LEU A 132 -19.07 -18.06 29.19
C LEU A 132 -20.05 -19.13 29.72
N GLU A 133 -20.28 -20.20 28.96
CA GLU A 133 -21.10 -21.33 29.43
C GLU A 133 -20.51 -21.99 30.67
N GLN A 134 -19.17 -22.16 30.73
CA GLN A 134 -18.50 -22.65 31.93
C GLN A 134 -18.68 -21.70 33.11
N LEU A 135 -18.52 -20.39 32.92
CA LEU A 135 -18.72 -19.40 33.98
C LEU A 135 -20.16 -19.40 34.50
N ASP A 136 -21.15 -19.55 33.61
CA ASP A 136 -22.55 -19.66 34.01
C ASP A 136 -22.81 -20.94 34.81
N SER A 137 -22.19 -22.06 34.43
CA SER A 137 -22.28 -23.31 35.21
C SER A 137 -21.67 -23.15 36.62
N GLN A 138 -20.50 -22.51 36.73
CA GLN A 138 -19.86 -22.24 38.01
C GLN A 138 -20.69 -21.28 38.87
N ARG A 139 -21.32 -20.28 38.26
CA ARG A 139 -22.25 -19.38 38.95
C ARG A 139 -23.45 -20.13 39.51
N GLN A 140 -24.04 -21.06 38.75
CA GLN A 140 -25.15 -21.88 39.22
C GLN A 140 -24.74 -22.79 40.39
N GLU A 141 -23.55 -23.39 40.32
CA GLU A 141 -23.01 -24.20 41.43
C GLU A 141 -22.77 -23.35 42.69
N LEU A 142 -22.21 -22.15 42.55
CA LEU A 142 -22.02 -21.23 43.66
C LEU A 142 -23.34 -20.78 44.29
N GLU A 143 -24.36 -20.54 43.48
CA GLU A 143 -25.70 -20.21 43.96
C GLU A 143 -26.33 -21.37 44.73
N GLN A 144 -26.17 -22.61 44.25
CA GLN A 144 -26.61 -23.81 44.97
C GLN A 144 -25.86 -23.99 46.30
N LEU A 145 -24.54 -23.76 46.32
CA LEU A 145 -23.74 -23.80 47.55
C LEU A 145 -24.18 -22.71 48.53
N ARG A 146 -24.47 -21.49 48.06
CA ARG A 146 -25.03 -20.42 48.90
C ARG A 146 -26.36 -20.80 49.52
N GLN A 147 -27.30 -21.33 48.73
CA GLN A 147 -28.60 -21.78 49.23
C GLN A 147 -28.43 -22.89 50.29
N THR A 148 -27.49 -23.81 50.07
CA THR A 148 -27.19 -24.88 51.03
C THR A 148 -26.59 -24.32 52.33
N LEU A 149 -25.68 -23.35 52.25
CA LEU A 149 -25.12 -22.67 53.42
C LEU A 149 -26.18 -21.90 54.20
N GLU A 150 -27.09 -21.22 53.50
CA GLU A 150 -28.19 -20.49 54.12
C GLU A 150 -29.15 -21.44 54.86
N GLN A 151 -29.48 -22.58 54.26
CA GLN A 151 -30.24 -23.64 54.94
C GLN A 151 -29.52 -24.18 56.17
N GLN A 152 -28.21 -24.45 56.08
CA GLN A 152 -27.42 -24.92 57.22
C GLN A 152 -27.35 -23.88 58.34
N GLN A 153 -27.24 -22.59 58.01
CA GLN A 153 -27.28 -21.50 58.99
C GLN A 153 -28.63 -21.41 59.68
N GLU A 154 -29.73 -21.53 58.93
CA GLU A 154 -31.08 -21.51 59.51
C GLU A 154 -31.31 -22.72 60.43
N ASP A 155 -30.84 -23.91 60.04
CA ASP A 155 -30.88 -25.11 60.88
C ASP A 155 -30.06 -24.97 62.16
N LEU A 156 -28.86 -24.37 62.08
CA LEU A 156 -28.06 -24.08 63.27
C LEU A 156 -28.74 -23.06 64.17
N LYS A 157 -29.37 -22.04 63.62
CA LYS A 157 -30.14 -21.05 64.37
C LYS A 157 -31.32 -21.71 65.10
N ARG A 158 -32.05 -22.62 64.43
CA ARG A 158 -33.12 -23.41 65.07
C ARG A 158 -32.58 -24.28 66.19
N LYS A 159 -31.50 -25.04 65.96
CA LYS A 159 -30.86 -25.87 67.00
C LYS A 159 -30.38 -25.04 68.19
N ASN A 160 -29.82 -23.86 67.95
CA ASN A 160 -29.42 -22.96 69.04
C ASN A 160 -30.63 -22.44 69.82
N GLN A 161 -31.73 -22.07 69.15
CA GLN A 161 -32.97 -21.69 69.83
C GLN A 161 -33.57 -22.84 70.64
N ASP A 162 -33.53 -24.07 70.12
CA ASP A 162 -33.97 -25.27 70.84
C ASP A 162 -33.10 -25.54 72.08
N LEU A 163 -31.78 -25.38 71.96
CA LEU A 163 -30.84 -25.49 73.08
C LEU A 163 -31.07 -24.39 74.13
N GLU A 164 -31.29 -23.14 73.71
CA GLU A 164 -31.64 -22.03 74.60
C GLU A 164 -32.96 -22.31 75.34
N GLY A 165 -33.96 -22.86 74.65
CA GLY A 165 -35.22 -23.30 75.26
C GLY A 165 -35.04 -24.44 76.27
N ALA A 166 -34.20 -25.43 75.95
CA ALA A 166 -33.86 -26.52 76.87
C ALA A 166 -33.09 -26.01 78.11
N TRP A 167 -32.19 -25.04 77.94
CA TRP A 167 -31.49 -24.37 79.04
C TRP A 167 -32.43 -23.53 79.92
N ALA A 168 -33.40 -22.83 79.31
CA ALA A 168 -34.42 -22.09 80.06
C ALA A 168 -35.30 -23.03 80.89
N HIS A 169 -35.65 -24.21 80.35
CA HIS A 169 -36.40 -25.24 81.07
C HIS A 169 -35.59 -25.80 82.26
N LEU A 170 -34.32 -26.11 82.06
CA LEU A 170 -33.43 -26.63 83.10
C LEU A 170 -33.17 -25.60 84.21
N ASN A 171 -33.05 -24.32 83.85
CA ASN A 171 -32.97 -23.20 84.79
C ASN A 171 -34.30 -22.98 85.56
N GLY A 172 -35.44 -23.24 84.92
CA GLY A 172 -36.75 -23.24 85.58
C GLY A 172 -36.89 -24.36 86.60
N GLU A 173 -36.45 -25.57 86.27
CA GLU A 173 -36.45 -26.72 87.19
C GLU A 173 -35.49 -26.54 88.37
N THR A 174 -34.31 -25.95 88.15
CA THR A 174 -33.39 -25.59 89.25
C THR A 174 -34.00 -24.53 90.18
N ARG A 175 -34.77 -23.59 89.63
CA ARG A 175 -35.48 -22.58 90.41
C ARG A 175 -36.67 -23.16 91.20
N LEU A 176 -37.38 -24.14 90.64
CA LEU A 176 -38.42 -24.92 91.34
C LEU A 176 -37.83 -25.77 92.47
N LEU A 177 -36.62 -26.31 92.29
CA LEU A 177 -35.86 -27.00 93.35
C LEU A 177 -35.39 -26.03 94.45
N GLU A 178 -35.03 -24.79 94.11
CA GLU A 178 -34.71 -23.74 95.08
C GLU A 178 -35.95 -23.26 95.85
N GLU A 179 -37.10 -23.12 95.19
CA GLU A 179 -38.38 -22.75 95.82
C GLU A 179 -38.87 -23.84 96.81
N GLN A 180 -38.71 -25.13 96.48
CA GLN A 180 -38.99 -26.24 97.41
C GLN A 180 -38.02 -26.30 98.59
N ARG A 181 -36.82 -25.73 98.44
CA ARG A 181 -35.82 -25.62 99.52
C ARG A 181 -36.14 -24.48 100.48
N THR A 182 -36.87 -23.45 100.02
CA THR A 182 -37.35 -22.34 100.84
C THR A 182 -38.60 -22.65 101.67
N GLU A 183 -39.36 -23.71 101.36
CA GLU A 183 -40.56 -24.10 102.12
C GLU A 183 -40.34 -25.10 103.27
N VAL A 184 -39.11 -25.60 103.47
CA VAL A 184 -38.79 -26.49 104.60
C VAL A 184 -37.57 -25.97 105.35
N SER A 185 -37.79 -25.00 106.25
CA SER A 185 -36.82 -24.70 107.32
C SER A 185 -37.47 -24.11 108.57
N THR A 186 -38.09 -24.98 109.38
CA THR A 186 -38.08 -24.77 110.84
C THR A 186 -37.97 -26.11 111.55
N THR A 187 -36.86 -26.31 112.26
CA THR A 187 -36.72 -26.68 113.69
C THR A 187 -35.62 -27.73 113.93
N ALA A 188 -34.87 -27.50 115.02
CA ALA A 188 -34.05 -28.41 115.82
C ALA A 188 -32.56 -28.51 115.47
N GLY A 189 -31.75 -28.29 116.52
CA GLY A 189 -30.29 -28.21 116.49
C GLY A 189 -29.59 -29.51 116.08
N LEU A 190 -28.36 -29.34 115.61
CA LEU A 190 -27.59 -30.34 114.89
C LEU A 190 -27.08 -31.47 115.80
N ASP A 191 -27.52 -32.71 115.57
CA ASP A 191 -26.90 -33.94 116.09
C ASP A 191 -25.69 -34.36 115.21
N SER A 192 -24.81 -35.22 115.73
CA SER A 192 -23.53 -35.62 115.12
C SER A 192 -23.66 -36.24 113.71
N GLU A 193 -24.78 -36.88 113.40
CA GLU A 193 -25.12 -37.39 112.07
C GLU A 193 -25.49 -36.27 111.08
N GLN A 194 -26.04 -35.16 111.57
CA GLN A 194 -26.37 -33.98 110.75
C GLN A 194 -25.12 -33.17 110.40
N VAL A 195 -24.10 -33.15 111.25
CA VAL A 195 -22.76 -32.60 110.92
C VAL A 195 -22.08 -33.44 109.84
N ALA A 196 -22.16 -34.78 109.90
CA ALA A 196 -21.63 -35.67 108.86
C ALA A 196 -22.37 -35.51 107.53
N ASN A 197 -23.70 -35.35 107.55
CA ASN A 197 -24.49 -35.07 106.36
C ASN A 197 -24.20 -33.68 105.76
N LEU A 198 -23.98 -32.66 106.60
CA LEU A 198 -23.54 -31.33 106.15
C LEU A 198 -22.14 -31.35 105.55
N GLN A 199 -21.20 -32.11 106.14
CA GLN A 199 -19.87 -32.33 105.55
C GLN A 199 -19.95 -33.10 104.23
N GLY A 200 -20.83 -34.10 104.13
CA GLY A 200 -21.10 -34.83 102.89
C GLY A 200 -21.79 -33.98 101.80
N ALA A 201 -22.63 -33.02 102.19
CA ALA A 201 -23.22 -32.05 101.27
C ALA A 201 -22.22 -30.97 100.84
N LEU A 202 -21.35 -30.51 101.74
CA LEU A 202 -20.25 -29.59 101.43
C LEU A 202 -19.20 -30.23 100.51
N ASN A 203 -18.87 -31.51 100.72
CA ASN A 203 -18.01 -32.27 99.79
C ASN A 203 -18.66 -32.40 98.41
N ARG A 204 -19.94 -32.74 98.33
CA ARG A 204 -20.67 -32.76 97.05
C ARG A 204 -20.73 -31.39 96.36
N LEU A 205 -20.88 -30.30 97.11
CA LEU A 205 -20.82 -28.94 96.56
C LEU A 205 -19.41 -28.55 96.09
N THR A 206 -18.36 -29.06 96.75
CA THR A 206 -16.97 -28.84 96.33
C THR A 206 -16.61 -29.69 95.11
N GLU A 207 -17.20 -30.86 94.95
CA GLU A 207 -17.06 -31.71 93.75
C GLU A 207 -17.94 -31.22 92.58
N ALA A 208 -19.03 -30.50 92.86
CA ALA A 208 -19.89 -29.88 91.84
C ALA A 208 -19.33 -28.56 91.27
N VAL A 209 -18.25 -28.04 91.86
CA VAL A 209 -17.49 -26.92 91.32
C VAL A 209 -16.83 -27.35 90.00
N MET A 210 -17.23 -26.69 88.90
CA MET A 210 -16.72 -26.96 87.56
C MET A 210 -15.22 -26.61 87.45
N PRO A 211 -14.38 -27.48 86.83
CA PRO A 211 -12.98 -27.16 86.57
C PRO A 211 -12.86 -26.21 85.36
N VAL A 212 -12.92 -24.90 85.62
CA VAL A 212 -12.89 -23.86 84.58
C VAL A 212 -11.53 -23.78 83.86
N GLU A 213 -10.46 -24.28 84.48
CA GLU A 213 -9.12 -24.40 83.89
C GLU A 213 -9.10 -25.28 82.62
N ALA A 214 -9.99 -26.27 82.53
CA ALA A 214 -10.10 -27.15 81.37
C ALA A 214 -10.60 -26.41 80.12
N LEU A 215 -11.33 -25.30 80.28
CA LEU A 215 -11.85 -24.47 79.18
C LEU A 215 -10.86 -23.40 78.72
N ARG A 216 -9.88 -23.04 79.56
CA ARG A 216 -8.93 -21.97 79.28
C ARG A 216 -7.95 -22.31 78.15
N ALA A 217 -7.36 -23.51 78.17
CA ALA A 217 -6.39 -23.93 77.17
C ALA A 217 -6.98 -24.04 75.74
N PRO A 218 -8.19 -24.62 75.54
CA PRO A 218 -8.85 -24.59 74.23
C PRO A 218 -9.20 -23.18 73.74
N LEU A 219 -9.63 -22.28 74.63
CA LEU A 219 -9.92 -20.88 74.28
C LEU A 219 -8.67 -20.11 73.86
N THR A 220 -7.57 -20.25 74.60
CA THR A 220 -6.28 -19.65 74.22
C THR A 220 -5.82 -20.19 72.87
N HIS A 221 -5.92 -21.50 72.64
CA HIS A 221 -5.53 -22.10 71.36
C HIS A 221 -6.39 -21.60 70.18
N ALA A 222 -7.71 -21.48 70.37
CA ALA A 222 -8.61 -20.92 69.36
C ALA A 222 -8.29 -19.45 69.06
N THR A 223 -7.96 -18.67 70.10
CA THR A 223 -7.60 -17.24 69.96
C THR A 223 -6.26 -17.07 69.24
N ASP A 224 -5.26 -17.88 69.57
CA ASP A 224 -3.94 -17.86 68.90
C ASP A 224 -4.06 -18.29 67.43
N GLY A 225 -4.86 -19.32 67.14
CA GLY A 225 -5.15 -19.75 65.77
C GLY A 225 -5.85 -18.66 64.96
N LEU A 226 -6.83 -17.97 65.55
CA LEU A 226 -7.51 -16.85 64.89
C LEU A 226 -6.58 -15.66 64.64
N ASN A 227 -5.72 -15.31 65.61
CA ASN A 227 -4.71 -14.26 65.44
C ASN A 227 -3.73 -14.57 64.31
N TYR A 228 -3.30 -15.83 64.19
CA TYR A 228 -2.44 -16.28 63.07
C TYR A 228 -3.14 -16.09 61.72
N HIS A 229 -4.40 -16.53 61.59
CA HIS A 229 -5.17 -16.36 60.36
C HIS A 229 -5.45 -14.89 60.02
N GLN A 230 -5.69 -14.03 61.02
CA GLN A 230 -5.84 -12.59 60.81
C GLN A 230 -4.54 -11.94 60.31
N GLY A 231 -3.37 -12.35 60.82
CA GLY A 231 -2.07 -11.92 60.31
C GLY A 231 -1.87 -12.29 58.85
N LEU A 232 -2.16 -13.56 58.49
CA LEU A 232 -2.05 -14.05 57.12
C LEU A 232 -2.98 -13.29 56.14
N LEU A 233 -4.23 -13.01 56.54
CA LEU A 233 -5.15 -12.19 55.74
C LEU A 233 -4.65 -10.73 55.59
N GLY A 234 -3.96 -10.20 56.60
CA GLY A 234 -3.29 -8.90 56.54
C GLY A 234 -2.17 -8.88 55.49
N ASP A 235 -1.30 -9.89 55.50
CA ASP A 235 -0.20 -10.02 54.53
C ASP A 235 -0.72 -10.15 53.10
N TYR A 236 -1.77 -10.95 52.88
CA TYR A 236 -2.42 -11.07 51.57
C TYR A 236 -3.00 -9.74 51.09
N ARG A 237 -3.61 -8.96 51.98
CA ARG A 237 -4.16 -7.63 51.65
C ARG A 237 -3.07 -6.65 51.26
N GLN A 238 -1.95 -6.63 51.99
CA GLN A 238 -0.81 -5.78 51.64
C GLN A 238 -0.19 -6.19 50.28
N SER A 239 -0.12 -7.49 50.01
CA SER A 239 0.33 -8.00 48.70
C SER A 239 -0.59 -7.58 47.56
N LEU A 240 -1.92 -7.66 47.74
CA LEU A 240 -2.90 -7.22 46.74
C LEU A 240 -2.85 -5.72 46.50
N GLU A 241 -2.68 -4.90 47.54
CA GLU A 241 -2.54 -3.44 47.39
C GLU A 241 -1.29 -3.09 46.57
N ASN A 242 -0.16 -3.77 46.81
CA ASN A 242 1.04 -3.60 46.00
C ASN A 242 0.82 -4.02 44.53
N GLN A 243 0.11 -5.13 44.31
CA GLN A 243 -0.24 -5.58 42.96
C GLN A 243 -1.14 -4.56 42.26
N ARG A 244 -2.14 -4.02 42.96
CA ARG A 244 -3.04 -2.99 42.44
C ARG A 244 -2.29 -1.76 41.96
N GLN A 245 -1.37 -1.23 42.77
CA GLN A 245 -0.55 -0.08 42.38
C GLN A 245 0.31 -0.39 41.15
N GLY A 246 0.85 -1.62 41.03
CA GLY A 246 1.57 -2.05 39.84
C GLY A 246 0.69 -2.15 38.59
N LEU A 247 -0.56 -2.62 38.73
CA LEU A 247 -1.53 -2.67 37.63
C LEU A 247 -1.97 -1.26 37.20
N ASP A 248 -2.16 -0.33 38.13
CA ASP A 248 -2.49 1.07 37.81
C ASP A 248 -1.38 1.77 37.01
N GLN A 249 -0.10 1.52 37.37
CA GLN A 249 1.03 2.02 36.59
C GLN A 249 1.03 1.43 35.17
N ARG A 250 0.78 0.12 35.06
CA ARG A 250 0.73 -0.58 33.77
C ARG A 250 -0.45 -0.11 32.91
N GLN A 251 -1.59 0.23 33.51
CA GLN A 251 -2.71 0.86 32.82
C GLN A 251 -2.30 2.21 32.23
N GLN A 252 -1.62 3.05 33.00
CA GLN A 252 -1.15 4.35 32.52
C GLN A 252 -0.14 4.22 31.37
N GLU A 253 0.77 3.24 31.43
CA GLU A 253 1.69 2.94 30.33
C GLU A 253 0.96 2.51 29.05
N ILE A 254 -0.04 1.64 29.17
CA ILE A 254 -0.90 1.22 28.06
C ILE A 254 -1.69 2.40 27.48
N ASP A 255 -2.22 3.29 28.32
CA ASP A 255 -2.95 4.48 27.86
C ASP A 255 -2.02 5.45 27.09
N GLN A 256 -0.77 5.61 27.53
CA GLN A 256 0.24 6.38 26.80
C GLN A 256 0.56 5.74 25.45
N GLN A 257 0.77 4.42 25.42
CA GLN A 257 1.00 3.68 24.17
C GLN A 257 -0.21 3.74 23.23
N ALA A 258 -1.44 3.74 23.75
CA ALA A 258 -2.65 3.92 22.95
C ALA A 258 -2.69 5.30 22.28
N SER A 259 -2.31 6.35 23.01
CA SER A 259 -2.15 7.69 22.42
C SER A 259 -1.03 7.73 21.38
N GLU A 260 0.09 7.03 21.61
CA GLU A 260 1.18 6.92 20.65
C GLU A 260 0.75 6.19 19.37
N LEU A 261 0.00 5.09 19.50
CA LEU A 261 -0.58 4.36 18.37
C LEU A 261 -1.47 5.27 17.53
N GLN A 262 -2.29 6.09 18.18
CA GLN A 262 -3.15 7.05 17.47
C GLN A 262 -2.33 8.07 16.67
N GLN A 263 -1.23 8.59 17.23
CA GLN A 263 -0.33 9.50 16.51
C GLN A 263 0.34 8.80 15.33
N ARG A 264 0.86 7.59 15.51
CA ARG A 264 1.48 6.81 14.42
C ARG A 264 0.51 6.56 13.26
N TRP A 265 -0.77 6.29 13.55
CA TRP A 265 -1.82 6.17 12.52
C TRP A 265 -2.16 7.50 11.83
N ILE A 266 -2.02 8.64 12.51
CA ILE A 266 -2.18 9.97 11.90
C ILE A 266 -1.00 10.23 10.96
N ASP A 267 0.22 10.02 11.41
CA ASP A 267 1.44 10.23 10.62
C ASP A 267 1.48 9.34 9.37
N TRP A 268 1.05 8.09 9.51
CA TRP A 268 0.91 7.16 8.39
C TRP A 268 -0.10 7.66 7.36
N ARG A 269 -1.30 8.11 7.78
CA ARG A 269 -2.33 8.65 6.89
C ARG A 269 -1.88 9.94 6.19
N GLN A 270 -1.14 10.80 6.89
CA GLN A 270 -0.57 12.01 6.28
C GLN A 270 0.47 11.64 5.20
N SER A 271 1.32 10.66 5.49
CA SER A 271 2.33 10.17 4.54
C SER A 271 1.68 9.51 3.31
N GLU A 272 0.58 8.76 3.51
CA GLU A 272 -0.24 8.20 2.42
C GLU A 272 -0.84 9.30 1.55
N ALA A 273 -1.40 10.36 2.15
CA ALA A 273 -1.95 11.50 1.42
C ALA A 273 -0.90 12.26 0.60
N VAL A 274 0.33 12.39 1.12
CA VAL A 274 1.44 12.97 0.36
C VAL A 274 1.84 12.07 -0.81
N LEU A 275 1.84 10.75 -0.64
CA LEU A 275 2.16 9.81 -1.71
C LEU A 275 1.09 9.82 -2.81
N THR A 276 -0.20 9.88 -2.46
CA THR A 276 -1.28 10.01 -3.47
C THR A 276 -1.17 11.32 -4.24
N ALA A 277 -0.88 12.44 -3.59
CA ALA A 277 -0.62 13.71 -4.28
C ALA A 277 0.56 13.60 -5.27
N LYS A 278 1.65 12.91 -4.91
CA LYS A 278 2.77 12.64 -5.83
C LYS A 278 2.37 11.77 -7.01
N ARG A 279 1.50 10.77 -6.82
CA ARG A 279 0.98 9.93 -7.92
C ARG A 279 0.13 10.75 -8.89
N GLU A 280 -0.67 11.69 -8.37
CA GLU A 280 -1.44 12.62 -9.20
C GLU A 280 -0.53 13.55 -10.00
N ASP A 281 0.51 14.12 -9.38
CA ASP A 281 1.52 14.93 -10.07
C ASP A 281 2.25 14.15 -11.17
N LEU A 282 2.64 12.89 -10.90
CA LEU A 282 3.23 12.01 -11.89
C LEU A 282 2.31 11.82 -13.10
N LYS A 283 1.01 11.57 -12.87
CA LYS A 283 0.02 11.39 -13.93
C LYS A 283 -0.14 12.67 -14.77
N LEU A 284 -0.18 13.82 -14.11
CA LEU A 284 -0.25 15.12 -14.78
C LEU A 284 0.98 15.34 -15.67
N LYS A 285 2.20 15.14 -15.15
CA LYS A 285 3.43 15.31 -15.93
C LYS A 285 3.52 14.35 -17.11
N GLN A 286 3.08 13.11 -16.96
CA GLN A 286 3.01 12.15 -18.07
C GLN A 286 2.06 12.62 -19.18
N GLN A 287 0.92 13.21 -18.82
CA GLN A 287 -0.02 13.78 -19.79
C GLN A 287 0.59 15.01 -20.49
N THR A 288 1.26 15.89 -19.75
CA THR A 288 1.96 17.05 -20.32
C THR A 288 3.06 16.63 -21.31
N ALA A 289 3.90 15.66 -20.94
CA ALA A 289 4.94 15.15 -21.83
C ALA A 289 4.36 14.56 -23.12
N LYS A 290 3.24 13.83 -23.02
CA LYS A 290 2.53 13.31 -24.20
C LYS A 290 2.01 14.43 -25.10
N LEU A 291 1.40 15.46 -24.53
CA LEU A 291 0.90 16.61 -25.29
C LEU A 291 2.04 17.34 -26.00
N GLN A 292 3.18 17.54 -25.33
CA GLN A 292 4.37 18.15 -25.94
C GLN A 292 4.92 17.28 -27.09
N GLN A 293 4.90 15.97 -26.95
CA GLN A 293 5.33 15.04 -28.00
C GLN A 293 4.40 15.09 -29.23
N ASP A 294 3.08 15.19 -29.01
CA ASP A 294 2.10 15.40 -30.09
C ASP A 294 2.31 16.75 -30.78
N GLN A 295 2.62 17.82 -30.02
CA GLN A 295 2.95 19.14 -30.56
C GLN A 295 4.23 19.12 -31.41
N LEU A 296 5.26 18.42 -30.95
CA LEU A 296 6.52 18.25 -31.68
C LEU A 296 6.29 17.55 -33.03
N GLN A 297 5.46 16.50 -33.06
CA GLN A 297 5.09 15.82 -34.30
C GLN A 297 4.36 16.76 -35.29
N ALA A 298 3.47 17.61 -34.78
CA ALA A 298 2.77 18.61 -35.60
C ALA A 298 3.72 19.68 -36.17
N LEU A 299 4.64 20.18 -35.35
CA LEU A 299 5.67 21.15 -35.76
C LEU A 299 6.61 20.55 -36.80
N SER A 300 7.07 19.31 -36.61
CA SER A 300 7.90 18.59 -37.58
C SER A 300 7.19 18.44 -38.93
N THR A 301 5.90 18.09 -38.92
CA THR A 301 5.09 18.01 -40.15
C THR A 301 4.97 19.38 -40.83
N THR A 302 4.84 20.45 -40.05
CA THR A 302 4.78 21.83 -40.57
C THR A 302 6.12 22.22 -41.18
N LEU A 303 7.24 21.93 -40.52
CA LEU A 303 8.59 22.17 -41.05
C LEU A 303 8.83 21.43 -42.37
N GLN A 304 8.39 20.16 -42.46
CA GLN A 304 8.46 19.38 -43.70
C GLN A 304 7.60 20.02 -44.81
N SER A 305 6.39 20.49 -44.49
CA SER A 305 5.52 21.16 -45.45
C SER A 305 6.11 22.48 -45.95
N GLN A 306 6.76 23.26 -45.07
CA GLN A 306 7.48 24.48 -45.42
C GLN A 306 8.69 24.18 -46.31
N GLY A 307 9.44 23.10 -46.02
CA GLY A 307 10.53 22.62 -46.87
C GLY A 307 10.05 22.23 -48.27
N ASN A 308 8.92 21.51 -48.38
CA ASN A 308 8.30 21.17 -49.65
C ASN A 308 7.83 22.41 -50.43
N LEU A 309 7.28 23.42 -49.73
CA LEU A 309 6.88 24.69 -50.36
C LEU A 309 8.09 25.47 -50.87
N HIS A 310 9.14 25.55 -50.07
CA HIS A 310 10.42 26.15 -50.46
C HIS A 310 10.95 25.49 -51.74
N GLN A 311 11.02 24.16 -51.78
CA GLN A 311 11.48 23.40 -52.95
C GLN A 311 10.60 23.62 -54.19
N LYS A 312 9.27 23.65 -54.04
CA LYS A 312 8.35 23.95 -55.16
C LYS A 312 8.53 25.35 -55.72
N ILE A 313 8.83 26.34 -54.87
CA ILE A 313 9.12 27.70 -55.33
C ILE A 313 10.43 27.71 -56.11
N TYR A 314 11.42 26.94 -55.68
CA TYR A 314 12.67 26.72 -56.42
C TYR A 314 12.45 26.03 -57.78
N ASP A 315 11.63 24.99 -57.83
CA ASP A 315 11.30 24.32 -59.10
C ASP A 315 10.58 25.27 -60.08
N LEU A 316 9.73 26.17 -59.58
CA LEU A 316 9.05 27.19 -60.39
C LEU A 316 10.02 28.26 -60.92
N LEU A 317 11.05 28.62 -60.15
CA LEU A 317 12.14 29.50 -60.58
C LEU A 317 12.96 28.86 -61.70
N ASN A 318 13.23 27.54 -61.62
CA ASN A 318 13.99 26.81 -62.63
C ASN A 318 13.21 26.50 -63.91
N THR A 319 11.87 26.49 -63.86
CA THR A 319 11.01 26.14 -65.01
C THR A 319 10.44 27.35 -65.75
N THR A 320 10.61 28.57 -65.22
CA THR A 320 9.99 29.77 -65.79
C THR A 320 11.00 30.91 -66.00
N ASP A 321 11.31 31.24 -67.26
CA ASP A 321 12.16 32.39 -67.67
C ASP A 321 11.61 33.79 -67.27
N LYS A 322 10.52 33.83 -66.49
CA LYS A 322 9.78 35.04 -66.10
C LYS A 322 9.88 35.38 -64.60
N VAL A 323 10.81 34.79 -63.86
CA VAL A 323 10.94 35.00 -62.41
C VAL A 323 12.41 35.26 -62.08
N ARG A 324 12.68 36.25 -61.20
CA ARG A 324 14.05 36.72 -60.88
C ARG A 324 14.28 36.71 -59.37
N LEU A 325 15.51 36.43 -58.94
CA LEU A 325 15.91 36.36 -57.52
C LEU A 325 16.80 37.53 -57.09
N SER A 326 17.33 38.36 -58.01
CA SER A 326 18.36 39.34 -57.67
C SER A 326 18.20 40.72 -58.31
N LYS A 327 18.79 41.71 -57.62
CA LYS A 327 18.90 43.11 -58.09
C LYS A 327 19.63 43.19 -59.44
N LYS A 328 19.09 44.06 -60.31
CA LYS A 328 19.55 44.37 -61.67
C LYS A 328 21.08 44.30 -61.83
N VAL A 329 21.58 43.34 -62.61
CA VAL A 329 22.89 43.45 -63.26
C VAL A 329 22.88 44.71 -64.13
N ASP A 330 23.93 45.52 -64.07
CA ASP A 330 24.04 46.74 -64.89
C ASP A 330 24.32 46.38 -66.35
N VAL A 331 23.23 46.12 -67.09
CA VAL A 331 23.24 45.74 -68.50
C VAL A 331 23.96 46.78 -69.37
N ALA A 332 23.89 48.08 -69.02
CA ALA A 332 24.53 49.14 -69.81
C ALA A 332 26.07 49.05 -69.75
N SER A 333 26.62 48.66 -68.59
CA SER A 333 28.06 48.43 -68.44
C SER A 333 28.55 47.20 -69.23
N LEU A 334 27.73 46.16 -69.33
CA LEU A 334 28.05 44.93 -70.08
C LEU A 334 27.98 45.10 -71.60
N GLU A 335 27.04 45.94 -72.07
CA GLU A 335 26.94 46.29 -73.49
C GLU A 335 28.11 47.17 -73.97
N ALA A 336 28.73 47.93 -73.07
CA ALA A 336 29.88 48.79 -73.37
C ALA A 336 31.23 48.06 -73.42
N LEU A 337 31.32 46.81 -72.95
CA LEU A 337 32.55 46.02 -73.00
C LEU A 337 32.95 45.64 -74.44
N GLU A 338 34.20 45.24 -74.68
CA GLU A 338 34.55 44.57 -75.94
C GLU A 338 33.98 43.14 -75.96
N LEU A 339 33.59 42.62 -77.14
CA LEU A 339 32.92 41.32 -77.25
C LEU A 339 33.76 40.17 -76.66
N ASP A 340 35.07 40.20 -76.92
CA ASP A 340 36.03 39.20 -76.44
C ASP A 340 36.17 39.21 -74.90
N GLN A 341 36.10 40.40 -74.31
CA GLN A 341 36.12 40.57 -72.85
C GLN A 341 34.83 40.06 -72.20
N LEU A 342 33.67 40.33 -72.81
CA LEU A 342 32.38 39.81 -72.34
C LEU A 342 32.32 38.28 -72.43
N GLN A 343 32.83 37.70 -73.51
CA GLN A 343 32.88 36.24 -73.70
C GLN A 343 33.82 35.56 -72.70
N THR A 344 34.98 36.16 -72.42
CA THR A 344 35.91 35.69 -71.39
C THR A 344 35.28 35.75 -69.99
N LEU A 345 34.55 36.83 -69.69
CA LEU A 345 33.86 37.02 -68.42
C LEU A 345 32.75 35.98 -68.19
N VAL A 346 31.91 35.73 -69.20
CA VAL A 346 30.88 34.68 -69.16
C VAL A 346 31.53 33.30 -68.95
N SER A 347 32.61 32.99 -69.67
CA SER A 347 33.31 31.70 -69.52
C SER A 347 33.92 31.50 -68.12
N ASN A 348 34.43 32.57 -67.51
CA ASN A 348 34.93 32.51 -66.14
C ASN A 348 33.79 32.29 -65.14
N LEU A 349 32.66 32.99 -65.30
CA LEU A 349 31.46 32.80 -64.48
C LEU A 349 30.91 31.38 -64.60
N GLU A 350 30.86 30.80 -65.80
CA GLU A 350 30.47 29.39 -66.02
C GLU A 350 31.39 28.42 -65.29
N LYS A 351 32.70 28.65 -65.37
CA LYS A 351 33.70 27.80 -64.71
C LYS A 351 33.60 27.87 -63.20
N ASP A 352 33.39 29.06 -62.64
CA ASP A 352 33.29 29.25 -61.20
C ASP A 352 31.94 28.76 -60.64
N LEU A 353 30.85 28.94 -61.40
CA LEU A 353 29.57 28.32 -61.09
C LEU A 353 29.67 26.80 -61.07
N GLY A 354 30.31 26.21 -62.09
CA GLY A 354 30.49 24.76 -62.17
C GLY A 354 31.30 24.17 -61.00
N LYS A 355 32.27 24.92 -60.45
CA LYS A 355 32.99 24.51 -59.22
C LYS A 355 32.09 24.60 -58.00
N MET A 356 31.35 25.70 -57.85
CA MET A 356 30.48 25.95 -56.70
C MET A 356 29.33 24.94 -56.65
N SER A 357 28.73 24.63 -57.80
CA SER A 357 27.65 23.65 -57.93
C SER A 357 28.11 22.26 -57.51
N ARG A 358 29.30 21.83 -57.93
CA ARG A 358 29.87 20.55 -57.49
C ARG A 358 30.12 20.54 -55.97
N PHE A 359 30.69 21.60 -55.43
CA PHE A 359 30.95 21.70 -54.00
C PHE A 359 29.65 21.64 -53.16
N VAL A 360 28.62 22.39 -53.56
CA VAL A 360 27.32 22.34 -52.88
C VAL A 360 26.68 20.95 -53.02
N SER A 361 26.75 20.33 -54.19
CA SER A 361 26.27 18.96 -54.40
C SER A 361 26.97 17.95 -53.50
N ASP A 362 28.30 18.02 -53.39
CA ASP A 362 29.09 17.14 -52.52
C ASP A 362 28.67 17.32 -51.04
N GLN A 363 28.39 18.56 -50.60
CA GLN A 363 27.90 18.84 -49.24
C GLN A 363 26.44 18.42 -49.01
N GLU A 364 25.58 18.46 -50.05
CA GLU A 364 24.22 17.94 -49.95
C GLU A 364 24.20 16.41 -49.81
N ASP A 365 25.11 15.73 -50.50
CA ASP A 365 25.33 14.29 -50.32
C ASP A 365 25.84 13.99 -48.90
N GLU A 366 26.77 14.80 -48.36
CA GLU A 366 27.26 14.69 -46.98
C GLU A 366 26.14 14.89 -45.94
N LEU A 367 25.29 15.91 -46.11
CA LEU A 367 24.13 16.15 -45.23
C LEU A 367 23.15 14.98 -45.25
N THR A 368 22.97 14.34 -46.40
CA THR A 368 22.13 13.15 -46.55
C THR A 368 22.73 11.95 -45.81
N LEU A 369 24.04 11.79 -45.84
CA LEU A 369 24.76 10.75 -45.10
C LEU A 369 24.70 10.98 -43.59
N GLU A 370 24.86 12.22 -43.12
CA GLU A 370 24.71 12.57 -41.70
C GLU A 370 23.30 12.28 -41.19
N GLN A 371 22.27 12.58 -41.97
CA GLN A 371 20.90 12.23 -41.62
C GLN A 371 20.70 10.72 -41.49
N GLN A 372 21.29 9.92 -42.38
CA GLN A 372 21.26 8.46 -42.27
C GLN A 372 22.00 7.95 -41.04
N ALA A 373 23.12 8.58 -40.68
CA ALA A 373 23.86 8.25 -39.47
C ALA A 373 23.04 8.53 -38.20
N LEU A 374 22.34 9.66 -38.14
CA LEU A 374 21.41 10.00 -37.05
C LEU A 374 20.29 8.98 -36.91
N ASP A 375 19.68 8.57 -38.02
CA ASP A 375 18.64 7.54 -38.04
C ASP A 375 19.16 6.18 -37.54
N GLU A 376 20.39 5.81 -37.93
CA GLU A 376 21.04 4.60 -37.43
C GLU A 376 21.35 4.64 -35.93
N ILE A 377 21.87 5.77 -35.42
CA ILE A 377 22.16 5.94 -33.99
C ILE A 377 20.87 5.84 -33.17
N ASN A 378 19.80 6.50 -33.63
CA ASN A 378 18.47 6.42 -33.00
C ASN A 378 17.94 4.98 -32.98
N ALA A 379 18.06 4.24 -34.09
CA ALA A 379 17.65 2.84 -34.15
C ALA A 379 18.47 1.95 -33.19
N ARG A 380 19.76 2.25 -33.00
CA ARG A 380 20.61 1.54 -32.03
C ARG A 380 20.22 1.86 -30.59
N ILE A 381 19.89 3.12 -30.27
CA ILE A 381 19.42 3.54 -28.94
C ILE A 381 18.13 2.80 -28.53
N GLU A 382 17.20 2.59 -29.47
CA GLU A 382 15.97 1.83 -29.22
C GLU A 382 16.24 0.39 -28.76
N GLN A 383 17.31 -0.23 -29.26
CA GLN A 383 17.68 -1.62 -29.00
C GLN A 383 18.76 -1.80 -27.93
N ALA A 384 19.40 -0.70 -27.49
CA ALA A 384 20.56 -0.71 -26.61
C ALA A 384 20.23 -0.87 -25.12
N ASN A 385 21.18 -1.47 -24.39
CA ASN A 385 21.18 -1.57 -22.93
C ASN A 385 21.47 -0.20 -22.29
N GLU A 386 21.20 -0.05 -20.99
CA GLU A 386 21.26 1.22 -20.27
C GLU A 386 22.65 1.89 -20.29
N PHE A 387 23.74 1.11 -20.28
CA PHE A 387 25.11 1.61 -20.41
C PHE A 387 25.43 2.07 -21.85
N ASP A 388 25.04 1.27 -22.85
CA ASP A 388 25.27 1.57 -24.26
C ASP A 388 24.45 2.78 -24.73
N ARG A 389 23.27 3.01 -24.14
CA ARG A 389 22.44 4.20 -24.40
C ARG A 389 23.13 5.51 -24.02
N LEU A 390 23.95 5.51 -22.97
CA LEU A 390 24.64 6.72 -22.52
C LEU A 390 25.78 7.09 -23.48
N GLN A 391 26.52 6.09 -23.97
CA GLN A 391 27.52 6.29 -25.01
C GLN A 391 26.88 6.73 -26.34
N LEU A 392 25.85 6.01 -26.80
CA LEU A 392 25.12 6.35 -28.02
C LEU A 392 24.44 7.72 -27.93
N GLY A 393 24.01 8.15 -26.74
CA GLY A 393 23.46 9.48 -26.53
C GLY A 393 24.50 10.59 -26.68
N THR A 394 25.77 10.30 -26.40
CA THR A 394 26.88 11.24 -26.64
C THR A 394 27.20 11.31 -28.14
N GLU A 395 27.25 10.16 -28.81
CA GLU A 395 27.44 10.06 -30.27
C GLU A 395 26.30 10.74 -31.03
N LEU A 396 25.05 10.61 -30.56
CA LEU A 396 23.88 11.28 -31.14
C LEU A 396 24.03 12.80 -31.07
N ALA A 397 24.40 13.34 -29.91
CA ALA A 397 24.55 14.78 -29.72
C ALA A 397 25.65 15.38 -30.61
N GLU A 398 26.78 14.67 -30.77
CA GLU A 398 27.85 15.10 -31.66
C GLU A 398 27.42 15.12 -33.13
N GLU A 399 26.63 14.15 -33.59
CA GLU A 399 26.13 14.15 -34.96
C GLU A 399 24.97 15.11 -35.20
N GLU A 400 24.13 15.38 -34.18
CA GLU A 400 23.08 16.41 -34.27
C GLU A 400 23.71 17.80 -34.47
N ASP A 401 24.79 18.09 -33.73
CA ASP A 401 25.55 19.34 -33.88
C ASP A 401 26.21 19.47 -35.26
N ARG A 402 26.82 18.38 -35.78
CA ARG A 402 27.43 18.37 -37.12
C ARG A 402 26.40 18.63 -38.22
N TYR A 403 25.27 17.90 -38.16
CA TYR A 403 24.16 18.09 -39.08
C TYR A 403 23.62 19.52 -39.06
N GLN A 404 23.43 20.09 -37.87
CA GLN A 404 22.94 21.44 -37.72
C GLN A 404 23.91 22.46 -38.36
N MET A 405 25.21 22.37 -38.06
CA MET A 405 26.22 23.26 -38.64
C MET A 405 26.29 23.13 -40.17
N LEU A 406 26.28 21.92 -40.70
CA LEU A 406 26.33 21.68 -42.15
C LEU A 406 25.07 22.23 -42.84
N ASN A 407 23.89 22.01 -42.27
CA ASN A 407 22.64 22.51 -42.83
C ASN A 407 22.58 24.05 -42.83
N GLU A 408 22.97 24.70 -41.73
CA GLU A 408 23.01 26.17 -41.62
C GLU A 408 23.95 26.78 -42.68
N THR A 409 25.12 26.17 -42.90
CA THR A 409 26.05 26.63 -43.93
C THR A 409 25.55 26.37 -45.35
N LEU A 410 24.92 25.22 -45.61
CA LEU A 410 24.33 24.86 -46.90
C LEU A 410 23.21 25.81 -47.32
N VAL A 411 22.37 26.29 -46.40
CA VAL A 411 21.32 27.28 -46.71
C VAL A 411 21.93 28.54 -47.34
N GLY A 412 23.01 29.07 -46.75
CA GLY A 412 23.71 30.24 -47.30
C GLY A 412 24.39 29.96 -48.65
N GLN A 413 24.96 28.75 -48.81
CA GLN A 413 25.62 28.37 -50.06
C GLN A 413 24.65 28.14 -51.22
N ARG A 414 23.48 27.52 -50.96
CA ARG A 414 22.39 27.37 -51.93
C ARG A 414 21.98 28.73 -52.46
N ARG A 415 21.68 29.68 -51.56
CA ARG A 415 21.33 31.05 -51.94
C ARG A 415 22.37 31.70 -52.85
N ASN A 416 23.66 31.59 -52.49
CA ASN A 416 24.76 32.15 -53.28
C ASN A 416 24.91 31.46 -54.65
N LEU A 417 24.71 30.14 -54.74
CA LEU A 417 24.72 29.41 -56.00
C LEU A 417 23.67 29.99 -56.97
N ILE A 418 22.47 30.18 -56.47
CA ILE A 418 21.31 30.67 -57.22
C ILE A 418 21.50 32.13 -57.65
N GLU A 419 21.99 32.99 -56.76
CA GLU A 419 22.35 34.38 -57.12
C GLU A 419 23.38 34.40 -58.27
N ARG A 420 24.37 33.50 -58.25
CA ARG A 420 25.39 33.41 -59.31
C ARG A 420 24.87 32.81 -60.61
N GLU A 421 23.96 31.84 -60.55
CA GLU A 421 23.27 31.29 -61.73
C GLU A 421 22.49 32.38 -62.46
N GLU A 422 21.76 33.21 -61.72
CA GLU A 422 21.00 34.30 -62.30
C GLU A 422 21.91 35.38 -62.89
N VAL A 423 22.97 35.75 -62.17
CA VAL A 423 23.99 36.69 -62.70
C VAL A 423 24.56 36.14 -64.01
N LEU A 424 24.94 34.87 -64.07
CA LEU A 424 25.46 34.23 -65.28
C LEU A 424 24.43 34.25 -66.42
N ALA A 425 23.17 33.91 -66.14
CA ALA A 425 22.08 33.93 -67.13
C ALA A 425 21.88 35.34 -67.74
N GLN A 426 21.95 36.39 -66.90
CA GLN A 426 21.86 37.78 -67.36
C GLN A 426 23.06 38.15 -68.26
N HIS A 427 24.28 37.72 -67.92
CA HIS A 427 25.48 37.96 -68.74
C HIS A 427 25.45 37.18 -70.07
N GLN A 428 24.99 35.93 -70.05
CA GLN A 428 24.79 35.12 -71.26
C GLN A 428 23.74 35.73 -72.18
N ALA A 429 22.66 36.29 -71.63
CA ALA A 429 21.63 36.97 -72.42
C ALA A 429 22.19 38.20 -73.15
N VAL A 430 23.04 39.01 -72.49
CA VAL A 430 23.71 40.16 -73.13
C VAL A 430 24.70 39.70 -74.20
N LEU A 431 25.50 38.66 -73.93
CA LEU A 431 26.43 38.08 -74.91
C LEU A 431 25.70 37.58 -76.16
N ARG A 432 24.59 36.84 -75.99
CA ARG A 432 23.77 36.33 -77.11
C ARG A 432 23.18 37.46 -77.95
N ARG A 433 22.68 38.54 -77.33
CA ARG A 433 22.21 39.74 -78.05
C ARG A 433 23.32 40.36 -78.90
N ARG A 434 24.53 40.49 -78.37
CA ARG A 434 25.68 41.07 -79.10
C ARG A 434 26.23 40.17 -80.19
N GLN A 435 26.04 38.86 -80.08
CA GLN A 435 26.37 37.89 -81.13
C GLN A 435 25.31 37.82 -82.25
N GLY A 436 24.24 38.62 -82.18
CA GLY A 436 23.19 38.66 -83.20
C GLY A 436 22.22 37.47 -83.16
N ILE A 437 22.26 36.68 -82.09
CA ILE A 437 21.31 35.59 -81.84
C ILE A 437 20.09 36.25 -81.20
N ALA A 438 18.92 36.14 -81.83
CA ALA A 438 17.67 36.69 -81.29
C ALA A 438 17.38 36.04 -79.93
N ALA A 439 17.69 36.76 -78.86
CA ALA A 439 17.27 36.40 -77.52
C ALA A 439 15.80 36.80 -77.37
N GLU A 440 14.93 35.84 -77.07
CA GLU A 440 13.55 36.14 -76.69
C GLU A 440 13.56 37.22 -75.59
N GLU A 441 12.76 38.26 -75.79
CA GLU A 441 12.65 39.35 -74.82
C GLU A 441 12.22 38.78 -73.46
N THR A 442 13.14 38.76 -72.51
CA THR A 442 12.82 38.49 -71.11
C THR A 442 11.82 39.57 -70.68
N PRO A 443 10.57 39.22 -70.33
CA PRO A 443 9.57 40.22 -70.04
C PRO A 443 10.01 41.04 -68.83
N VAL A 444 9.89 42.37 -68.94
CA VAL A 444 10.20 43.38 -67.91
C VAL A 444 9.35 43.21 -66.64
N SER A 445 8.40 42.26 -66.63
CA SER A 445 7.50 41.95 -65.53
C SER A 445 7.84 40.62 -64.85
N ALA A 446 9.12 40.39 -64.53
CA ALA A 446 9.50 39.26 -63.71
C ALA A 446 9.07 39.51 -62.26
N VAL A 447 8.33 38.55 -61.67
CA VAL A 447 7.92 38.62 -60.26
C VAL A 447 9.14 38.31 -59.40
N ASP A 448 9.43 39.18 -58.45
CA ASP A 448 10.48 38.97 -57.45
C ASP A 448 9.94 38.06 -56.33
N LEU A 449 10.47 36.84 -56.24
CA LEU A 449 10.09 35.86 -55.22
C LEU A 449 11.05 35.84 -54.01
N GLU A 450 12.11 36.66 -54.02
CA GLU A 450 13.08 36.75 -52.91
C GLU A 450 12.41 37.12 -51.57
N PRO A 451 11.44 38.05 -51.50
CA PRO A 451 10.71 38.34 -50.25
C PRO A 451 9.92 37.14 -49.72
N LEU A 452 9.38 36.32 -50.62
CA LEU A 452 8.59 35.13 -50.30
C LEU A 452 9.48 34.01 -49.76
N LEU A 453 10.64 33.79 -50.38
CA LEU A 453 11.65 32.84 -49.90
C LEU A 453 12.22 33.25 -48.54
N ASN A 454 12.61 34.51 -48.37
CA ASN A 454 13.07 35.01 -47.06
C ASN A 454 12.01 34.86 -45.96
N THR A 455 10.71 35.00 -46.30
CA THR A 455 9.62 34.78 -45.35
C THR A 455 9.48 33.30 -44.96
N ILE A 456 9.61 32.38 -45.93
CA ILE A 456 9.57 30.94 -45.68
C ILE A 456 10.78 30.51 -44.85
N ASP A 457 11.97 31.01 -45.15
CA ASP A 457 13.19 30.70 -44.38
C ASP A 457 13.09 31.21 -42.95
N SER A 458 12.58 32.42 -42.75
CA SER A 458 12.31 32.95 -41.41
C SER A 458 11.29 32.09 -40.64
N GLN A 459 10.24 31.61 -41.29
CA GLN A 459 9.24 30.73 -40.66
C GLN A 459 9.80 29.35 -40.35
N ARG A 460 10.67 28.81 -41.21
CA ARG A 460 11.37 27.54 -40.97
C ARG A 460 12.31 27.67 -39.79
N GLN A 461 13.12 28.72 -39.72
CA GLN A 461 14.01 28.97 -38.59
C GLN A 461 13.20 29.05 -37.29
N GLN A 462 12.14 29.86 -37.26
CA GLN A 462 11.27 29.98 -36.09
C GLN A 462 10.67 28.63 -35.69
N THR A 463 10.24 27.81 -36.66
CA THR A 463 9.69 26.48 -36.40
C THR A 463 10.75 25.55 -35.80
N THR A 464 11.98 25.56 -36.33
CA THR A 464 13.12 24.81 -35.79
C THR A 464 13.44 25.23 -34.36
N ASP A 465 13.53 26.54 -34.08
CA ASP A 465 13.79 27.06 -32.74
C ASP A 465 12.72 26.61 -31.74
N THR A 466 11.43 26.61 -32.16
CA THR A 466 10.34 26.11 -31.31
C THR A 466 10.39 24.59 -31.09
N ILE A 467 10.85 23.82 -32.07
CA ILE A 467 11.03 22.37 -31.92
C ILE A 467 12.11 22.09 -30.87
N GLN A 468 13.28 22.74 -30.97
CA GLN A 468 14.38 22.58 -30.01
C GLN A 468 13.97 22.97 -28.58
N ALA A 469 13.18 24.04 -28.43
CA ALA A 469 12.65 24.46 -27.13
C ALA A 469 11.72 23.39 -26.53
N VAL A 470 10.78 22.86 -27.32
CA VAL A 470 9.85 21.81 -26.88
C VAL A 470 10.59 20.50 -26.57
N GLU A 471 11.60 20.12 -27.36
CA GLU A 471 12.44 18.95 -27.10
C GLU A 471 13.17 19.05 -25.76
N THR A 472 13.69 20.23 -25.44
CA THR A 472 14.36 20.49 -24.16
C THR A 472 13.38 20.36 -22.99
N GLU A 473 12.17 20.91 -23.12
CA GLU A 473 11.12 20.75 -22.10
C GLU A 473 10.69 19.29 -21.94
N ILE A 474 10.59 18.51 -23.03
CA ILE A 474 10.26 17.08 -22.99
C ILE A 474 11.36 16.32 -22.22
N LYS A 475 12.63 16.56 -22.52
CA LYS A 475 13.76 15.93 -21.81
C LYS A 475 13.70 16.23 -20.31
N GLN A 476 13.49 17.50 -19.93
CA GLN A 476 13.36 17.90 -18.52
C GLN A 476 12.14 17.26 -17.82
N ASN A 477 11.01 17.14 -18.52
CA ASN A 477 9.81 16.48 -18.01
C ASN A 477 10.03 14.97 -17.86
N GLN A 478 10.73 14.31 -18.78
CA GLN A 478 11.07 12.89 -18.69
C GLN A 478 11.97 12.59 -17.48
N GLU A 479 12.98 13.42 -17.22
CA GLU A 479 13.81 13.34 -16.01
C GLU A 479 13.00 13.55 -14.74
N SER A 480 12.12 14.55 -14.72
CA SER A 480 11.23 14.78 -13.58
C SER A 480 10.30 13.59 -13.33
N ILE A 481 9.78 12.96 -14.39
CA ILE A 481 8.93 11.76 -14.32
C ILE A 481 9.72 10.57 -13.74
N SER A 482 10.96 10.36 -14.15
CA SER A 482 11.79 9.26 -13.63
C SER A 482 12.09 9.45 -12.14
N GLN A 483 12.46 10.67 -11.73
CA GLN A 483 12.68 11.02 -10.32
C GLN A 483 11.41 10.84 -9.47
N LEU A 484 10.25 11.26 -9.98
CA LEU A 484 8.97 11.06 -9.29
C LEU A 484 8.61 9.58 -9.16
N LYS A 485 8.80 8.76 -10.21
CA LYS A 485 8.59 7.31 -10.14
C LYS A 485 9.45 6.66 -9.08
N GLN A 486 10.74 7.01 -9.00
CA GLN A 486 11.65 6.48 -7.98
C GLN A 486 11.22 6.91 -6.57
N THR A 487 10.85 8.18 -6.41
CA THR A 487 10.38 8.72 -5.12
C THR A 487 9.08 8.06 -4.67
N ILE A 488 8.15 7.78 -5.60
CA ILE A 488 6.90 7.06 -5.31
C ILE A 488 7.19 5.62 -4.91
N ALA A 489 8.04 4.90 -5.65
CA ALA A 489 8.39 3.52 -5.32
C ALA A 489 9.05 3.41 -3.93
N ALA A 490 9.97 4.31 -3.61
CA ALA A 490 10.58 4.38 -2.27
C ALA A 490 9.56 4.78 -1.18
N GLY A 491 8.62 5.66 -1.50
CA GLY A 491 7.55 6.04 -0.58
C GLY A 491 6.55 4.90 -0.33
N GLU A 492 6.25 4.09 -1.34
CA GLU A 492 5.37 2.92 -1.24
C GLU A 492 5.97 1.84 -0.33
N THR A 493 7.26 1.55 -0.49
CA THR A 493 7.95 0.60 0.39
C THR A 493 8.02 1.11 1.83
N ALA A 494 8.37 2.38 2.02
CA ALA A 494 8.40 3.00 3.34
C ALA A 494 7.03 2.99 4.03
N LEU A 495 5.95 3.32 3.31
CA LEU A 495 4.58 3.28 3.85
C LEU A 495 4.13 1.86 4.19
N ALA A 496 4.53 0.86 3.41
CA ALA A 496 4.24 -0.54 3.70
C ALA A 496 4.97 -1.02 4.97
N THR A 497 6.24 -0.64 5.14
CA THR A 497 7.00 -0.94 6.35
C THR A 497 6.41 -0.24 7.57
N GLN A 498 6.14 1.07 7.47
CA GLN A 498 5.53 1.84 8.56
C GLN A 498 4.18 1.25 8.96
N ARG A 499 3.36 0.83 7.98
CA ARG A 499 2.09 0.16 8.27
C ARG A 499 2.28 -1.14 9.05
N ALA A 500 3.20 -1.99 8.62
CA ALA A 500 3.48 -3.25 9.31
C ALA A 500 3.97 -3.03 10.74
N GLU A 501 4.80 -2.00 10.97
CA GLU A 501 5.26 -1.60 12.30
C GLU A 501 4.11 -1.11 13.20
N VAL A 502 3.18 -0.32 12.65
CA VAL A 502 2.00 0.16 13.37
C VAL A 502 1.05 -0.99 13.71
N GLU A 503 0.77 -1.88 12.76
CA GLU A 503 -0.07 -3.08 12.98
C GLU A 503 0.56 -4.02 14.02
N ALA A 504 1.88 -4.22 13.99
CA ALA A 504 2.59 -5.00 14.99
C ALA A 504 2.50 -4.35 16.38
N PHE A 505 2.69 -3.03 16.47
CA PHE A 505 2.55 -2.28 17.72
C PHE A 505 1.12 -2.36 18.28
N GLU A 506 0.11 -2.21 17.43
CA GLU A 506 -1.31 -2.34 17.78
C GLU A 506 -1.63 -3.74 18.33
N SER A 507 -1.16 -4.80 17.67
CA SER A 507 -1.36 -6.16 18.14
C SER A 507 -0.72 -6.42 19.51
N GLY A 508 0.48 -5.85 19.74
CA GLY A 508 1.19 -5.92 21.01
C GLY A 508 0.43 -5.19 22.12
N LEU A 509 -0.09 -4.00 21.83
CA LEU A 509 -0.89 -3.21 22.76
C LEU A 509 -2.18 -3.94 23.15
N HIS A 510 -2.89 -4.53 22.19
CA HIS A 510 -4.09 -5.31 22.46
C HIS A 510 -3.82 -6.57 23.29
N GLN A 511 -2.65 -7.21 23.11
CA GLN A 511 -2.26 -8.31 23.99
C GLN A 511 -2.03 -7.82 25.43
N GLN A 512 -1.32 -6.71 25.60
CA GLN A 512 -1.08 -6.12 26.93
C GLN A 512 -2.38 -5.69 27.62
N GLN A 513 -3.33 -5.13 26.87
CA GLN A 513 -4.66 -4.79 27.39
C GLN A 513 -5.43 -6.02 27.87
N ARG A 514 -5.39 -7.12 27.11
CA ARG A 514 -6.01 -8.39 27.49
C ARG A 514 -5.37 -8.98 28.75
N ASP A 515 -4.04 -8.98 28.82
CA ASP A 515 -3.30 -9.46 29.99
C ASP A 515 -3.63 -8.62 31.23
N LEU A 516 -3.69 -7.29 31.09
CA LEU A 516 -4.07 -6.38 32.17
C LEU A 516 -5.50 -6.61 32.63
N ALA A 517 -6.46 -6.74 31.71
CA ALA A 517 -7.84 -7.05 32.03
C ALA A 517 -7.98 -8.38 32.78
N GLY A 518 -7.22 -9.41 32.37
CA GLY A 518 -7.18 -10.69 33.06
C GLY A 518 -6.62 -10.59 34.49
N LEU A 519 -5.60 -9.76 34.71
CA LEU A 519 -5.03 -9.51 36.04
C LEU A 519 -5.97 -8.69 36.93
N LEU A 520 -6.61 -7.65 36.40
CA LEU A 520 -7.61 -6.86 37.11
C LEU A 520 -8.81 -7.72 37.52
N GLY A 521 -9.27 -8.61 36.64
CA GLY A 521 -10.34 -9.56 36.94
C GLY A 521 -9.99 -10.49 38.10
N LYS A 522 -8.77 -11.08 38.08
CA LYS A 522 -8.29 -11.92 39.20
C LYS A 522 -8.20 -11.13 40.52
N LEU A 523 -7.71 -9.89 40.46
CA LEU A 523 -7.59 -9.04 41.64
C LEU A 523 -8.97 -8.73 42.23
N ALA A 524 -9.95 -8.40 41.40
CA ALA A 524 -11.33 -8.16 41.83
C ALA A 524 -11.93 -9.37 42.55
N VAL A 525 -11.74 -10.59 42.02
CA VAL A 525 -12.20 -11.83 42.67
C VAL A 525 -11.50 -12.04 44.01
N CYS A 526 -10.19 -11.79 44.11
CA CYS A 526 -9.46 -11.88 45.38
C CYS A 526 -10.00 -10.90 46.42
N GLU A 527 -10.30 -9.66 46.03
CA GLU A 527 -10.87 -8.64 46.92
C GLU A 527 -12.29 -9.02 47.40
N GLU A 528 -13.13 -9.57 46.50
CA GLU A 528 -14.47 -10.05 46.85
C GLU A 528 -14.44 -11.19 47.86
N LEU A 529 -13.43 -12.07 47.81
CA LEU A 529 -13.28 -13.20 48.73
C LEU A 529 -12.65 -12.81 50.07
N LEU A 530 -11.74 -11.84 50.07
CA LEU A 530 -11.02 -11.41 51.28
C LEU A 530 -11.88 -10.61 52.25
N ASN A 531 -12.76 -9.74 51.76
CA ASN A 531 -13.59 -8.89 52.62
C ASN A 531 -14.52 -9.70 53.55
N PRO A 532 -15.31 -10.69 53.06
CA PRO A 532 -16.15 -11.53 53.92
C PRO A 532 -15.33 -12.42 54.88
N ALA A 533 -14.15 -12.89 54.45
CA ALA A 533 -13.25 -13.65 55.30
C ALA A 533 -12.72 -12.81 56.48
N GLN A 534 -12.47 -11.52 56.26
CA GLN A 534 -12.09 -10.59 57.33
C GLN A 534 -13.26 -10.27 58.26
N GLU A 535 -14.46 -10.03 57.73
CA GLU A 535 -15.64 -9.78 58.55
C GLU A 535 -15.99 -10.98 59.44
N SER A 536 -15.96 -12.19 58.87
CA SER A 536 -16.17 -13.43 59.63
C SER A 536 -15.07 -13.67 60.67
N GLY A 537 -13.81 -13.41 60.33
CA GLY A 537 -12.69 -13.46 61.28
C GLY A 537 -12.82 -12.46 62.43
N ASN A 538 -13.32 -11.25 62.17
CA ASN A 538 -13.59 -10.24 63.20
C ASN A 538 -14.77 -10.65 64.10
N GLY A 539 -15.83 -11.22 63.51
CA GLY A 539 -16.98 -11.74 64.27
C GLY A 539 -16.59 -12.91 65.20
N LEU A 540 -15.76 -13.84 64.72
CA LEU A 540 -15.21 -14.93 65.54
C LEU A 540 -14.30 -14.43 66.66
N ARG A 541 -13.57 -13.33 66.43
CA ARG A 541 -12.73 -12.72 67.47
C ARG A 541 -13.58 -12.16 68.59
N GLN A 542 -14.62 -11.40 68.23
CA GLN A 542 -15.55 -10.84 69.20
C GLN A 542 -16.21 -11.94 70.04
N SER A 543 -16.64 -13.05 69.42
CA SER A 543 -17.27 -14.15 70.15
C SER A 543 -16.29 -14.89 71.08
N LEU A 544 -15.02 -15.06 70.66
CA LEU A 544 -13.97 -15.62 71.52
C LEU A 544 -13.63 -14.68 72.69
N ASP A 545 -13.58 -13.37 72.47
CA ASP A 545 -13.35 -12.38 73.52
C ASP A 545 -14.52 -12.36 74.53
N ASP A 546 -15.76 -12.44 74.04
CA ASP A 546 -16.95 -12.54 74.88
C ASP A 546 -16.97 -13.84 75.71
N LEU A 547 -16.59 -14.98 75.10
CA LEU A 547 -16.45 -16.27 75.78
C LEU A 547 -15.32 -16.25 76.82
N ALA A 548 -14.17 -15.66 76.50
CA ALA A 548 -13.07 -15.50 77.44
C ALA A 548 -13.47 -14.64 78.64
N SER A 549 -14.26 -13.57 78.42
CA SER A 549 -14.84 -12.76 79.49
C SER A 549 -15.82 -13.54 80.35
N ALA A 550 -16.71 -14.33 79.74
CA ALA A 550 -17.67 -15.19 80.44
C ALA A 550 -16.96 -16.26 81.29
N VAL A 551 -15.92 -16.90 80.75
CA VAL A 551 -15.09 -17.87 81.49
C VAL A 551 -14.36 -17.20 82.65
N THR A 552 -13.86 -15.98 82.49
CA THR A 552 -13.23 -15.22 83.59
C THR A 552 -14.23 -14.92 84.71
N LYS A 553 -15.45 -14.48 84.37
CA LYS A 553 -16.52 -14.26 85.36
C LYS A 553 -16.94 -15.56 86.06
N LEU A 554 -16.98 -16.68 85.34
CA LEU A 554 -17.25 -18.00 85.93
C LEU A 554 -16.14 -18.40 86.90
N GLN A 555 -14.86 -18.12 86.60
CA GLN A 555 -13.76 -18.34 87.56
C GLN A 555 -13.96 -17.49 88.83
N GLU A 556 -14.27 -16.20 88.70
CA GLU A 556 -14.52 -15.33 89.86
C GLU A 556 -15.67 -15.83 90.75
N VAL A 557 -16.78 -16.28 90.14
CA VAL A 557 -17.92 -16.87 90.87
C VAL A 557 -17.52 -18.19 91.52
N ASN A 558 -16.73 -19.01 90.82
CA ASN A 558 -16.27 -20.29 91.33
C ASN A 558 -15.30 -20.14 92.52
N ASP A 559 -14.37 -19.19 92.44
CA ASP A 559 -13.45 -18.84 93.51
C ASP A 559 -14.22 -18.32 94.74
N TYR A 560 -15.25 -17.48 94.52
CA TYR A 560 -16.14 -17.03 95.59
C TYR A 560 -16.92 -18.18 96.22
N GLN A 561 -17.44 -19.12 95.41
CA GLN A 561 -18.14 -20.31 95.91
C GLN A 561 -17.21 -21.22 96.72
N LEU A 562 -15.99 -21.47 96.25
CA LEU A 562 -14.98 -22.25 96.97
C LEU A 562 -14.60 -21.57 98.30
N GLN A 563 -14.45 -20.24 98.32
CA GLN A 563 -14.21 -19.48 99.55
C GLN A 563 -15.39 -19.57 100.52
N ALA A 564 -16.62 -19.36 100.04
CA ALA A 564 -17.82 -19.47 100.87
C ALA A 564 -18.00 -20.91 101.42
N ILE A 565 -17.71 -21.94 100.62
CA ILE A 565 -17.70 -23.34 101.06
C ILE A 565 -16.61 -23.56 102.13
N ALA A 566 -15.42 -22.97 101.99
CA ALA A 566 -14.36 -23.05 102.98
C ALA A 566 -14.74 -22.37 104.31
N GLU A 567 -15.37 -21.19 104.25
CA GLU A 567 -15.90 -20.48 105.42
C GLU A 567 -17.05 -21.27 106.10
N LEU A 568 -17.94 -21.88 105.31
CA LEU A 568 -18.99 -22.78 105.83
C LEU A 568 -18.42 -24.05 106.48
N ARG A 569 -17.37 -24.64 105.90
CA ARG A 569 -16.65 -25.76 106.54
C ARG A 569 -16.05 -25.32 107.88
N GLN A 570 -15.46 -24.13 107.95
CA GLN A 570 -14.87 -23.60 109.18
C GLN A 570 -15.93 -23.31 110.26
N THR A 571 -17.09 -22.76 109.88
CA THR A 571 -18.20 -22.53 110.81
C THR A 571 -18.83 -23.84 111.32
N VAL A 572 -19.06 -24.83 110.44
CA VAL A 572 -19.55 -26.16 110.83
C VAL A 572 -18.58 -26.86 111.80
N VAL A 573 -17.26 -26.75 111.58
CA VAL A 573 -16.24 -27.27 112.51
C VAL A 573 -16.25 -26.50 113.84
N SER A 574 -16.46 -25.18 113.82
CA SER A 574 -16.52 -24.36 115.05
C SER A 574 -17.78 -24.61 115.90
N VAL A 575 -18.90 -24.95 115.28
CA VAL A 575 -20.16 -25.30 115.96
C VAL A 575 -20.16 -26.75 116.48
N GLY A 576 -19.38 -27.64 115.85
CA GLY A 576 -19.15 -29.01 116.32
C GLY A 576 -18.04 -29.18 117.37
N ALA A 577 -17.30 -28.12 117.70
CA ALA A 577 -16.26 -28.15 118.73
C ALA A 577 -16.86 -27.89 120.12
N PRO A 578 -16.69 -28.79 121.12
CA PRO A 578 -17.17 -28.52 122.47
C PRO A 578 -16.38 -27.35 123.07
N GLN A 579 -17.09 -26.33 123.55
CA GLN A 579 -16.52 -25.29 124.39
C GLN A 579 -15.93 -25.95 125.65
N LEU A 580 -14.60 -26.01 125.74
CA LEU A 580 -13.90 -26.28 126.99
C LEU A 580 -14.16 -25.11 127.95
N ALA A 581 -15.12 -25.29 128.85
CA ALA A 581 -15.28 -24.46 130.03
C ALA A 581 -14.10 -24.68 130.98
N ALA A 582 -13.53 -23.60 131.48
CA ALA A 582 -12.45 -23.59 132.46
C ALA A 582 -12.89 -24.16 133.82
N SER A 583 -12.20 -25.21 134.27
CA SER A 583 -11.65 -25.36 135.64
C SER A 583 -10.71 -26.57 135.68
#